data_AF-W9Y6V8-F1
#
_entry.id   AF-W9Y6V8-F1
#
_cell.length_a   1.000
_cell.length_b   1.000
_cell.length_c   1.000
_cell.angle_alpha   90.00
_cell.angle_beta   90.00
_cell.angle_gamma   90.00
#
_symmetry.space_group_name_H-M   'P 1'
#
loop_
_entity.id
_entity.type
_entity.pdbx_description
1 polymer ?
#
loop_
_entity_poly.entity_id
_entity_poly.type
_entity_poly.pdbx_seq_one_letter_code
_entity_poly.pdbx_strand_id
1 'polypeptide(L)'
;MGASKAAASTANARARAKPDPPFATLAPRVKNISQATIRKKWKPLPVSSQEKVGQILLDVKTKRCGAARIPAVTSKMQPRGKKRPISRAQVKEDEYEKAVEEVADKLLSRLPRMPFPPANGGRSSKSNSNSNSIAADDSAFDLSATLHRITALQAQLTMNTQSANLLRMQIKREQRALRRDHAELDGLETALKSSQTLRRKKEMGLHPLARALGQNQDTVWAEHVERANLAAGISGSRGPTAAAVAARHGAALSTSLSALSSSELIHRSRDPPAEGDPDLDPLLKQLRSHLLSMQNNTRNLNPVMAAMDEARTTLDRFAIGTFDDEGLRRLCGL
;
A
#
# COMPACT_ATOMS: atom_id res chain seq x y z
N MET A 1 59.86 -27.96 40.47
CA MET A 1 59.33 -26.59 40.37
C MET A 1 58.86 -26.41 38.93
N GLY A 2 57.59 -26.34 38.53
CA GLY A 2 56.31 -26.23 39.21
C GLY A 2 55.33 -25.59 38.21
N ALA A 3 54.11 -26.14 38.11
CA ALA A 3 52.86 -25.63 37.52
C ALA A 3 52.85 -25.15 36.03
N SER A 4 52.09 -25.71 35.08
CA SER A 4 50.62 -25.87 34.92
C SER A 4 49.80 -24.57 34.77
N LYS A 5 49.16 -24.35 33.59
CA LYS A 5 47.80 -23.75 33.42
C LYS A 5 47.34 -23.66 31.95
N ALA A 6 46.32 -24.45 31.59
CA ALA A 6 44.95 -24.04 31.18
C ALA A 6 44.86 -23.34 29.81
N ALA A 7 44.24 -23.87 28.74
CA ALA A 7 42.89 -24.44 28.62
C ALA A 7 41.80 -23.57 29.28
N ALA A 8 41.35 -22.54 28.58
CA ALA A 8 40.07 -21.89 28.86
C ALA A 8 39.46 -21.31 27.58
N SER A 9 38.24 -21.79 27.34
CA SER A 9 37.25 -21.36 26.37
C SER A 9 36.83 -19.90 26.52
N THR A 10 36.68 -19.20 25.39
CA THR A 10 35.77 -18.05 25.26
C THR A 10 35.04 -18.23 23.93
N ALA A 11 34.00 -19.06 23.88
CA ALA A 11 32.63 -18.61 24.12
C ALA A 11 32.26 -17.39 23.25
N ASN A 12 31.63 -17.70 22.11
CA ASN A 12 30.37 -17.06 21.73
C ASN A 12 30.38 -15.52 21.62
N ALA A 13 31.21 -14.96 20.74
CA ALA A 13 31.02 -13.59 20.25
C ALA A 13 30.10 -13.57 19.02
N ARG A 14 28.90 -14.15 19.14
CA ARG A 14 27.77 -13.79 18.28
C ARG A 14 27.27 -12.44 18.79
N ALA A 15 28.08 -11.40 18.52
CA ALA A 15 27.76 -10.03 18.82
C ALA A 15 26.39 -9.73 18.23
N ARG A 16 25.45 -9.35 19.10
CA ARG A 16 24.14 -8.82 18.79
C ARG A 16 24.25 -7.85 17.61
N ALA A 17 23.86 -8.29 16.42
CA ALA A 17 23.61 -7.38 15.31
C ALA A 17 22.43 -6.50 15.74
N LYS A 18 22.72 -5.23 16.03
CA LYS A 18 21.68 -4.20 16.14
C LYS A 18 20.92 -4.20 14.81
N PRO A 19 19.60 -4.07 14.79
CA PRO A 19 18.88 -3.90 13.53
C PRO A 19 19.45 -2.67 12.83
N ASP A 20 19.99 -2.86 11.63
CA ASP A 20 20.47 -1.75 10.82
C ASP A 20 19.32 -0.74 10.67
N PRO A 21 19.56 0.57 10.91
CA PRO A 21 18.50 1.56 10.79
C PRO A 21 17.91 1.48 9.36
N PRO A 22 16.59 1.71 9.20
CA PRO A 22 15.86 1.48 7.94
C PRO A 22 16.34 2.30 6.73
N PHE A 23 17.38 3.11 6.92
CA PHE A 23 18.01 3.99 5.94
C PHE A 23 19.54 3.97 6.02
N ALA A 24 20.18 2.94 6.57
CA ALA A 24 21.65 2.81 6.61
C ALA A 24 22.28 2.86 5.20
N THR A 25 21.51 2.49 4.17
CA THR A 25 21.85 2.59 2.75
C THR A 25 21.79 4.01 2.18
N LEU A 26 21.14 4.95 2.89
CA LEU A 26 21.04 6.36 2.51
C LEU A 26 22.14 7.23 3.15
N ALA A 27 23.00 6.66 4.00
CA ALA A 27 24.16 7.38 4.52
C ALA A 27 25.22 7.53 3.41
N PRO A 28 25.77 8.74 3.19
CA PRO A 28 26.80 8.94 2.18
C PRO A 28 28.05 8.11 2.54
N ARG A 29 28.29 7.04 1.77
CA ARG A 29 29.45 6.16 1.95
C ARG A 29 30.63 6.71 1.17
N VAL A 30 31.50 7.45 1.84
CA VAL A 30 32.76 7.93 1.26
C VAL A 30 33.75 6.77 1.19
N LYS A 31 34.29 6.51 -0.01
CA LYS A 31 35.41 5.57 -0.21
C LYS A 31 36.69 6.37 -0.39
N ASN A 32 37.66 6.19 0.50
CA ASN A 32 38.99 6.80 0.36
C ASN A 32 39.79 6.01 -0.67
N ILE A 33 40.31 6.70 -1.70
CA ILE A 33 41.07 6.10 -2.81
C ILE A 33 42.45 6.77 -2.84
N SER A 34 43.52 5.98 -2.99
CA SER A 34 44.88 6.53 -3.04
C SER A 34 45.08 7.39 -4.30
N GLN A 35 45.87 8.46 -4.18
CA GLN A 35 46.21 9.33 -5.32
C GLN A 35 46.96 8.57 -6.44
N ALA A 36 47.73 7.55 -6.06
CA ALA A 36 48.41 6.65 -7.01
C ALA A 36 47.40 5.83 -7.82
N THR A 37 46.32 5.33 -7.19
CA THR A 37 45.25 4.61 -7.89
C THR A 37 44.53 5.51 -8.88
N ILE A 38 44.26 6.77 -8.50
CA ILE A 38 43.64 7.77 -9.39
C ILE A 38 44.55 7.98 -10.60
N ARG A 39 45.82 8.35 -10.40
CA ARG A 39 46.74 8.64 -11.52
C ARG A 39 47.00 7.44 -12.45
N LYS A 40 46.98 6.21 -11.92
CA LYS A 40 47.27 4.99 -12.69
C LYS A 40 46.05 4.37 -13.37
N LYS A 41 44.87 4.43 -12.74
CA LYS A 41 43.66 3.71 -13.20
C LYS A 41 42.58 4.63 -13.74
N TRP A 42 42.59 5.91 -13.41
CA TRP A 42 41.61 6.87 -13.89
C TRP A 42 42.20 7.57 -15.10
N LYS A 43 41.71 7.19 -16.27
CA LYS A 43 42.10 7.84 -17.53
C LYS A 43 41.22 9.08 -17.74
N PRO A 44 41.72 10.11 -18.44
CA PRO A 44 40.84 11.19 -18.90
C PRO A 44 39.77 10.60 -19.83
N LEU A 45 38.63 11.27 -19.87
CA LEU A 45 37.48 10.88 -20.69
C LEU A 45 37.89 10.77 -22.17
N PRO A 46 37.36 9.82 -22.97
CA PRO A 46 37.61 9.78 -24.41
C PRO A 46 37.20 11.08 -25.11
N VAL A 47 37.95 11.48 -26.15
CA VAL A 47 37.76 12.76 -26.87
C VAL A 47 36.32 12.93 -27.38
N SER A 48 35.70 11.89 -27.92
CA SER A 48 34.31 11.91 -28.38
C SER A 48 33.29 12.23 -27.28
N SER A 49 33.58 11.84 -26.03
CA SER A 49 32.73 12.14 -24.89
C SER A 49 33.04 13.53 -24.31
N GLN A 50 34.30 13.99 -24.41
CA GLN A 50 34.66 15.38 -24.08
C GLN A 50 33.96 16.38 -25.00
N GLU A 51 33.89 16.10 -26.30
CA GLU A 51 33.18 16.91 -27.29
C GLU A 51 31.68 17.00 -27.00
N LYS A 52 31.04 15.88 -26.62
CA LYS A 52 29.62 15.86 -26.23
C LYS A 52 29.35 16.67 -24.96
N VAL A 53 30.20 16.54 -23.94
CA VAL A 53 30.09 17.37 -22.73
C VAL A 53 30.32 18.84 -23.07
N GLY A 54 31.26 19.12 -23.98
CA GLY A 54 31.48 20.45 -24.52
C GLY A 54 30.24 21.03 -25.20
N GLN A 55 29.57 20.24 -26.05
CA GLN A 55 28.31 20.61 -26.69
C GLN A 55 27.21 20.90 -25.66
N ILE A 56 27.09 20.07 -24.60
CA ILE A 56 26.10 20.31 -23.54
C ILE A 56 26.39 21.62 -22.79
N LEU A 57 27.65 21.88 -22.43
CA LEU A 57 28.02 23.12 -21.74
C LEU A 57 27.84 24.35 -22.65
N LEU A 58 28.13 24.21 -23.94
CA LEU A 58 27.88 25.25 -24.93
C LEU A 58 26.38 25.48 -25.11
N ASP A 59 25.58 24.42 -25.15
CA ASP A 59 24.12 24.47 -25.18
C ASP A 59 23.55 25.14 -23.93
N VAL A 60 24.12 24.92 -22.75
CA VAL A 60 23.72 25.62 -21.53
C VAL A 60 24.02 27.11 -21.63
N LYS A 61 25.16 27.48 -22.24
CA LYS A 61 25.53 28.87 -22.51
C LYS A 61 24.59 29.51 -23.55
N THR A 62 24.29 28.82 -24.66
CA THR A 62 23.47 29.35 -25.75
C THR A 62 21.97 29.34 -25.47
N LYS A 63 21.43 28.28 -24.86
CA LYS A 63 19.99 28.16 -24.52
C LYS A 63 19.58 29.13 -23.41
N ARG A 64 20.50 29.57 -22.55
CA ARG A 64 20.22 30.60 -21.55
C ARG A 64 20.43 32.02 -22.09
N CYS A 65 21.40 32.24 -22.99
CA CYS A 65 21.65 33.55 -23.61
C CYS A 65 20.57 34.06 -24.59
N GLY A 66 19.57 33.27 -25.01
CA GLY A 66 18.60 33.84 -25.95
C GLY A 66 17.43 33.03 -26.49
N ALA A 67 17.25 31.76 -26.15
CA ALA A 67 16.16 30.99 -26.77
C ALA A 67 15.60 29.90 -25.85
N ALA A 68 14.29 29.99 -25.60
CA ALA A 68 13.45 28.99 -24.96
C ALA A 68 13.55 28.89 -23.43
N ARG A 69 13.17 29.98 -22.74
CA ARG A 69 12.28 29.81 -21.59
C ARG A 69 11.00 29.20 -22.17
N ILE A 70 10.60 28.02 -21.68
CA ILE A 70 9.25 27.46 -21.90
C ILE A 70 8.28 28.64 -21.83
N PRO A 71 7.45 28.92 -22.87
CA PRO A 71 6.51 30.02 -22.82
C PRO A 71 5.69 29.82 -21.56
N ALA A 72 5.77 30.76 -20.62
CA ALA A 72 4.87 30.75 -19.48
C ALA A 72 3.46 30.90 -20.08
N VAL A 73 2.71 29.79 -20.10
CA VAL A 73 1.31 29.74 -20.52
C VAL A 73 0.51 30.45 -19.45
N THR A 74 0.61 31.79 -19.40
CA THR A 74 -0.32 32.77 -18.84
C THR A 74 0.41 34.11 -18.75
N SER A 75 0.56 34.85 -19.85
CA SER A 75 0.67 36.30 -19.73
C SER A 75 0.24 36.95 -21.02
N LYS A 76 -0.94 37.56 -21.00
CA LYS A 76 -1.49 38.32 -22.12
C LYS A 76 -0.62 39.55 -22.36
N MET A 77 -0.32 39.78 -23.64
CA MET A 77 0.31 40.96 -24.22
C MET A 77 -0.16 42.28 -23.62
N GLN A 78 0.80 43.17 -23.32
CA GLN A 78 0.65 44.61 -23.48
C GLN A 78 1.92 45.18 -24.16
N PRO A 79 1.78 46.23 -25.00
CA PRO A 79 2.83 46.66 -25.90
C PRO A 79 3.82 47.66 -25.28
N ARG A 80 5.07 47.51 -25.75
CA ARG A 80 6.20 48.44 -25.87
C ARG A 80 6.24 49.73 -25.02
N GLY A 81 7.41 49.92 -24.41
CA GLY A 81 8.07 51.22 -24.37
C GLY A 81 8.35 51.79 -22.98
N LYS A 82 9.42 51.32 -22.33
CA LYS A 82 10.29 52.11 -21.43
C LYS A 82 11.43 51.21 -20.97
N LYS A 83 12.68 51.69 -21.11
CA LYS A 83 13.85 51.08 -20.49
C LYS A 83 13.61 51.07 -18.98
N ARG A 84 13.15 49.95 -18.44
CA ARG A 84 12.96 49.78 -17.01
C ARG A 84 14.36 49.73 -16.39
N PRO A 85 14.60 50.39 -15.24
CA PRO A 85 15.86 50.23 -14.52
C PRO A 85 16.03 48.75 -14.21
N ILE A 86 17.21 48.21 -14.51
CA ILE A 86 17.59 46.80 -14.31
C ILE A 86 17.16 46.44 -12.89
N SER A 87 16.12 45.62 -12.79
CA SER A 87 15.56 45.29 -11.49
C SER A 87 16.60 44.48 -10.71
N ARG A 88 16.64 44.61 -9.38
CA ARG A 88 17.55 43.82 -8.53
C ARG A 88 17.45 42.30 -8.76
N ALA A 89 16.33 41.84 -9.34
CA ALA A 89 16.16 40.47 -9.82
C ALA A 89 16.97 40.17 -11.09
N GLN A 90 16.97 41.07 -12.07
CA GLN A 90 17.80 40.94 -13.29
C GLN A 90 19.29 41.01 -12.98
N VAL A 91 19.73 41.89 -12.09
CA VAL A 91 21.15 41.91 -11.65
C VAL A 91 21.55 40.58 -11.02
N LYS A 92 20.68 39.96 -10.21
CA LYS A 92 20.92 38.64 -9.63
C LYS A 92 20.90 37.51 -10.66
N GLU A 93 20.08 37.65 -11.72
CA GLU A 93 20.06 36.71 -12.84
C GLU A 93 21.35 36.84 -13.68
N ASP A 94 21.79 38.05 -14.00
CA ASP A 94 23.03 38.32 -14.74
C ASP A 94 24.28 37.85 -13.95
N GLU A 95 24.30 38.07 -12.62
CA GLU A 95 25.35 37.56 -11.73
C GLU A 95 25.37 36.03 -11.72
N TYR A 96 24.19 35.39 -11.73
CA TYR A 96 24.05 33.94 -11.81
C TYR A 96 24.50 33.39 -13.17
N GLU A 97 24.13 34.05 -14.26
CA GLU A 97 24.55 33.68 -15.62
C GLU A 97 26.06 33.78 -15.77
N LYS A 98 26.66 34.89 -15.32
CA LYS A 98 28.11 35.07 -15.30
C LYS A 98 28.82 34.01 -14.44
N ALA A 99 28.27 33.66 -13.28
CA ALA A 99 28.81 32.61 -12.44
C ALA A 99 28.73 31.23 -13.12
N VAL A 100 27.64 30.95 -13.84
CA VAL A 100 27.47 29.70 -14.62
C VAL A 100 28.43 29.65 -15.80
N GLU A 101 28.65 30.76 -16.50
CA GLU A 101 29.62 30.86 -17.59
C GLU A 101 31.06 30.63 -17.09
N GLU A 102 31.44 31.28 -15.99
CA GLU A 102 32.77 31.09 -15.39
C GLU A 102 32.99 29.63 -14.96
N VAL A 103 31.96 28.98 -14.40
CA VAL A 103 32.00 27.55 -14.07
C VAL A 103 32.10 26.70 -15.34
N ALA A 104 31.35 27.01 -16.39
CA ALA A 104 31.38 26.28 -17.65
C ALA A 104 32.76 26.36 -18.32
N ASP A 105 33.38 27.55 -18.38
CA ASP A 105 34.70 27.75 -18.97
C ASP A 105 35.82 27.07 -18.15
N LYS A 106 35.69 27.10 -16.81
CA LYS A 106 36.57 26.32 -15.91
C LYS A 106 36.41 24.81 -16.11
N LEU A 107 35.19 24.33 -16.37
CA LEU A 107 34.95 22.91 -16.62
C LEU A 107 35.49 22.50 -18.00
N LEU A 108 35.28 23.30 -19.04
CA LEU A 108 35.82 23.08 -20.39
C LEU A 108 37.34 23.00 -20.40
N SER A 109 38.01 23.89 -19.67
CA SER A 109 39.48 23.88 -19.56
C SER A 109 40.03 22.73 -18.70
N ARG A 110 39.24 22.17 -17.78
CA ARG A 110 39.66 21.09 -16.87
C ARG A 110 39.27 19.69 -17.37
N LEU A 111 38.25 19.58 -18.22
CA LEU A 111 37.75 18.34 -18.81
C LEU A 111 38.85 17.45 -19.42
N PRO A 112 39.82 17.97 -20.21
CA PRO A 112 40.88 17.16 -20.80
C PRO A 112 41.83 16.54 -19.77
N ARG A 113 41.88 17.10 -18.55
CA ARG A 113 42.86 16.76 -17.51
C ARG A 113 42.21 16.16 -16.26
N MET A 114 40.89 16.02 -16.25
CA MET A 114 40.14 15.40 -15.15
C MET A 114 40.23 13.88 -15.24
N PRO A 115 40.82 13.20 -14.25
CA PRO A 115 40.81 11.75 -14.20
C PRO A 115 39.40 11.28 -13.85
N PHE A 116 38.78 10.45 -14.69
CA PHE A 116 37.48 9.86 -14.39
C PHE A 116 37.65 8.43 -13.89
N PRO A 117 36.90 8.01 -12.86
CA PRO A 117 36.86 6.61 -12.46
C PRO A 117 36.50 5.77 -13.67
N PRO A 118 37.14 4.60 -13.84
CA PRO A 118 36.91 3.77 -15.00
C PRO A 118 35.44 3.30 -14.96
N ALA A 119 34.75 3.37 -16.11
CA ALA A 119 33.30 3.11 -16.23
C ALA A 119 32.90 1.70 -15.74
N ASN A 120 33.87 0.79 -15.67
CA ASN A 120 33.77 -0.54 -15.08
C ASN A 120 34.23 -0.51 -13.62
N GLY A 121 33.35 -0.04 -12.72
CA GLY A 121 33.53 -0.15 -11.28
C GLY A 121 33.74 -1.61 -10.84
N GLY A 122 34.99 -2.05 -10.77
CA GLY A 122 35.44 -3.09 -9.85
C GLY A 122 34.90 -4.51 -10.03
N ARG A 123 34.64 -4.99 -11.25
CA ARG A 123 34.58 -6.43 -11.53
C ARG A 123 35.45 -6.77 -12.71
N SER A 124 36.68 -7.20 -12.41
CA SER A 124 37.48 -7.99 -13.35
C SER A 124 36.84 -9.37 -13.49
N SER A 125 35.73 -9.44 -14.22
CA SER A 125 35.30 -10.69 -14.83
C SER A 125 36.06 -10.80 -16.14
N LYS A 126 37.04 -11.70 -16.18
CA LYS A 126 37.49 -12.30 -17.44
C LYS A 126 36.29 -13.09 -17.98
N SER A 127 35.35 -12.41 -18.63
CA SER A 127 34.35 -13.07 -19.44
C SER A 127 34.82 -13.05 -20.89
N ASN A 128 34.75 -14.23 -21.48
CA ASN A 128 35.39 -14.63 -22.72
C ASN A 128 34.92 -13.77 -23.90
N SER A 129 35.88 -13.34 -24.72
CA SER A 129 35.65 -12.62 -25.96
C SER A 129 35.02 -13.55 -27.00
N ASN A 130 33.69 -13.50 -27.17
CA ASN A 130 33.07 -13.72 -28.47
C ASN A 130 31.58 -13.32 -28.48
N SER A 131 31.29 -12.02 -28.50
CA SER A 131 30.03 -11.53 -29.05
C SER A 131 30.18 -10.06 -29.41
N ASN A 132 29.99 -9.78 -30.69
CA ASN A 132 30.08 -8.47 -31.32
C ASN A 132 28.83 -7.64 -30.97
N SER A 133 28.67 -7.25 -29.71
CA SER A 133 27.59 -6.35 -29.26
C SER A 133 28.17 -5.15 -28.52
N ILE A 134 28.02 -4.01 -29.15
CA ILE A 134 28.20 -2.66 -28.61
C ILE A 134 27.20 -2.48 -27.47
N ALA A 135 27.57 -2.90 -26.27
CA ALA A 135 26.86 -2.58 -25.04
C ALA A 135 27.90 -2.49 -23.93
N ALA A 136 28.34 -1.26 -23.69
CA ALA A 136 28.99 -0.94 -22.43
C ALA A 136 28.01 -1.31 -21.30
N ASP A 137 28.47 -2.11 -20.34
CA ASP A 137 27.67 -2.52 -19.18
C ASP A 137 27.08 -1.30 -18.44
N ASP A 138 25.82 -0.97 -18.75
CA ASP A 138 24.96 0.08 -18.17
C ASP A 138 24.48 -0.23 -16.73
N SER A 139 25.17 -1.11 -16.01
CA SER A 139 24.72 -1.60 -14.70
C SER A 139 24.84 -0.59 -13.54
N ALA A 140 25.04 0.70 -13.81
CA ALA A 140 25.19 1.74 -12.78
C ALA A 140 23.98 2.68 -12.64
N PHE A 141 23.15 2.86 -13.66
CA PHE A 141 21.90 3.63 -13.57
C PHE A 141 21.10 3.44 -14.87
N ASP A 142 20.32 2.37 -14.98
CA ASP A 142 19.42 2.21 -16.13
C ASP A 142 18.24 3.18 -15.96
N LEU A 143 18.33 4.32 -16.66
CA LEU A 143 17.29 5.34 -16.68
C LEU A 143 15.95 4.74 -17.07
N SER A 144 15.93 3.83 -18.05
CA SER A 144 14.69 3.23 -18.52
C SER A 144 14.03 2.41 -17.41
N ALA A 145 14.76 1.54 -16.72
CA ALA A 145 14.25 0.79 -15.57
C ALA A 145 13.79 1.70 -14.43
N THR A 146 14.49 2.80 -14.16
CA THR A 146 14.06 3.77 -13.13
C THR A 146 12.76 4.47 -13.50
N LEU A 147 12.56 4.84 -14.78
CA LEU A 147 11.31 5.44 -15.25
C LEU A 147 10.15 4.44 -15.19
N HIS A 148 10.36 3.19 -15.57
CA HIS A 148 9.35 2.12 -15.41
C HIS A 148 8.99 1.93 -13.92
N ARG A 149 9.97 1.98 -13.03
CA ARG A 149 9.71 1.91 -11.58
C ARG A 149 8.93 3.13 -11.08
N ILE A 150 9.24 4.34 -11.55
CA ILE A 150 8.53 5.56 -11.17
C ILE A 150 7.07 5.50 -11.64
N THR A 151 6.83 5.08 -12.89
CA THR A 151 5.46 4.96 -13.42
C THR A 151 4.65 3.89 -12.68
N ALA A 152 5.26 2.74 -12.35
CA ALA A 152 4.62 1.72 -11.52
C ALA A 152 4.27 2.24 -10.12
N LEU A 153 5.19 2.96 -9.46
CA LEU A 153 4.95 3.56 -8.14
C LEU A 153 3.89 4.65 -8.19
N GLN A 154 3.85 5.45 -9.25
CA GLN A 154 2.81 6.45 -9.47
C GLN A 154 1.43 5.79 -9.64
N ALA A 155 1.34 4.70 -10.43
CA ALA A 155 0.10 3.94 -10.59
C ALA A 155 -0.37 3.31 -9.27
N GLN A 156 0.54 2.78 -8.46
CA GLN A 156 0.23 2.28 -7.12
C GLN A 156 -0.25 3.40 -6.19
N LEU A 157 0.40 4.57 -6.24
CA LEU A 157 0.01 5.72 -5.42
C LEU A 157 -1.38 6.25 -5.82
N THR A 158 -1.68 6.35 -7.11
CA THR A 158 -3.00 6.82 -7.57
C THR A 158 -4.10 5.84 -7.16
N MET A 159 -3.89 4.52 -7.34
CA MET A 159 -4.84 3.49 -6.89
C MET A 159 -5.08 3.57 -5.38
N ASN A 160 -4.02 3.67 -4.57
CA ASN A 160 -4.14 3.79 -3.11
C ASN A 160 -4.82 5.09 -2.68
N THR A 161 -4.59 6.18 -3.41
CA THR A 161 -5.26 7.46 -3.13
C THR A 161 -6.75 7.38 -3.43
N GLN A 162 -7.12 6.72 -4.54
CA GLN A 162 -8.53 6.50 -4.91
C GLN A 162 -9.23 5.60 -3.90
N SER A 163 -8.61 4.47 -3.50
CA SER A 163 -9.18 3.56 -2.51
C SER A 163 -9.36 4.24 -1.15
N ALA A 164 -8.38 5.02 -0.69
CA ALA A 164 -8.49 5.80 0.54
C ALA A 164 -9.65 6.82 0.49
N ASN A 165 -9.90 7.44 -0.66
CA ASN A 165 -11.01 8.37 -0.83
C ASN A 165 -12.37 7.64 -0.79
N LEU A 166 -12.49 6.46 -1.41
CA LEU A 166 -13.70 5.64 -1.31
C LEU A 166 -13.99 5.23 0.13
N LEU A 167 -12.97 4.75 0.86
CA LEU A 167 -13.10 4.39 2.27
C LEU A 167 -13.51 5.59 3.13
N ARG A 168 -12.93 6.77 2.90
CA ARG A 168 -13.35 8.00 3.60
C ARG A 168 -14.80 8.36 3.32
N MET A 169 -15.27 8.18 2.09
CA MET A 169 -16.68 8.42 1.75
C MET A 169 -17.60 7.42 2.44
N GLN A 170 -17.19 6.15 2.50
CA GLN A 170 -17.94 5.11 3.21
C GLN A 170 -18.00 5.37 4.72
N ILE A 171 -16.87 5.72 5.34
CA ILE A 171 -16.83 6.11 6.75
C ILE A 171 -17.78 7.29 7.02
N LYS A 172 -17.80 8.30 6.17
CA LYS A 172 -18.74 9.43 6.31
C LYS A 172 -20.20 9.00 6.19
N ARG A 173 -20.50 8.03 5.32
CA ARG A 173 -21.84 7.46 5.19
C ARG A 173 -22.26 6.73 6.47
N GLU A 174 -21.38 5.87 7.00
CA GLU A 174 -21.61 5.12 8.24
C GLU A 174 -21.74 6.04 9.45
N GLN A 175 -20.88 7.06 9.57
CA GLN A 175 -21.00 8.07 10.62
C GLN A 175 -22.33 8.83 10.57
N ARG A 176 -22.88 9.09 9.37
CA ARG A 176 -24.21 9.71 9.24
C ARG A 176 -25.32 8.74 9.64
N ALA A 177 -25.20 7.45 9.32
CA ALA A 177 -26.15 6.44 9.76
C ALA A 177 -26.15 6.34 11.30
N LEU A 178 -24.97 6.17 11.90
CA LEU A 178 -24.80 6.11 13.36
C LEU A 178 -25.36 7.36 14.07
N ARG A 179 -25.23 8.55 13.48
CA ARG A 179 -25.84 9.77 14.06
C ARG A 179 -27.36 9.73 14.06
N ARG A 180 -27.99 9.12 13.05
CA ARG A 180 -29.45 8.93 13.03
C ARG A 180 -29.86 7.94 14.11
N ASP A 181 -29.16 6.80 14.18
CA ASP A 181 -29.43 5.77 15.18
C ASP A 181 -29.27 6.32 16.61
N HIS A 182 -28.22 7.11 16.87
CA HIS A 182 -28.06 7.80 18.15
C HIS A 182 -29.19 8.78 18.45
N ALA A 183 -29.63 9.57 17.45
CA ALA A 183 -30.76 10.49 17.64
C ALA A 183 -32.09 9.74 17.89
N GLU A 184 -32.28 8.58 17.25
CA GLU A 184 -33.43 7.70 17.50
C GLU A 184 -33.38 7.13 18.93
N LEU A 185 -32.22 6.65 19.38
CA LEU A 185 -32.03 6.17 20.75
C LEU A 185 -32.28 7.29 21.78
N ASP A 186 -31.76 8.49 21.55
CA ASP A 186 -32.02 9.65 22.43
C ASP A 186 -33.52 9.99 22.47
N GLY A 187 -34.22 9.88 21.33
CA GLY A 187 -35.67 10.01 21.25
C GLY A 187 -36.41 8.95 22.07
N LEU A 188 -36.00 7.69 21.96
CA LEU A 188 -36.59 6.60 22.75
C LEU A 188 -36.30 6.74 24.24
N GLU A 189 -35.10 7.18 24.62
CA GLU A 189 -34.75 7.43 26.02
C GLU A 189 -35.60 8.55 26.62
N THR A 190 -35.80 9.65 25.90
CA THR A 190 -36.63 10.76 26.38
C THR A 190 -38.11 10.37 26.45
N ALA A 191 -38.60 9.58 25.49
CA ALA A 191 -39.95 9.00 25.52
C ALA A 191 -40.13 8.03 26.71
N LEU A 192 -39.14 7.16 26.97
CA LEU A 192 -39.17 6.25 28.11
C LEU A 192 -39.14 7.01 29.44
N LYS A 193 -38.24 7.99 29.59
CA LYS A 193 -38.15 8.84 30.78
C LYS A 193 -39.47 9.59 31.02
N SER A 194 -40.05 10.22 30.01
CA SER A 194 -41.34 10.92 30.14
C SER A 194 -42.48 9.96 30.48
N SER A 195 -42.57 8.80 29.82
CA SER A 195 -43.54 7.74 30.14
C SER A 195 -43.40 7.25 31.59
N GLN A 196 -42.17 7.03 32.06
CA GLN A 196 -41.90 6.63 33.44
C GLN A 196 -42.32 7.72 34.44
N THR A 197 -42.06 9.01 34.15
CA THR A 197 -42.53 10.09 35.02
C THR A 197 -44.06 10.17 35.08
N LEU A 198 -44.74 9.94 33.95
CA LEU A 198 -46.21 9.87 33.90
C LEU A 198 -46.75 8.66 34.67
N ARG A 199 -46.12 7.49 34.52
CA ARG A 199 -46.46 6.28 35.30
C ARG A 199 -46.34 6.54 36.79
N ARG A 200 -45.21 7.10 37.26
CA ARG A 200 -45.03 7.48 38.67
C ARG A 200 -46.13 8.42 39.15
N LYS A 201 -46.45 9.48 38.41
CA LYS A 201 -47.54 10.39 38.77
C LYS A 201 -48.90 9.69 38.89
N LYS A 202 -49.21 8.76 37.98
CA LYS A 202 -50.44 7.94 38.05
C LYS A 202 -50.42 7.00 39.26
N GLU A 203 -49.30 6.33 39.51
CA GLU A 203 -49.12 5.40 40.63
C GLU A 203 -49.23 6.07 42.00
N MET A 204 -48.86 7.34 42.12
CA MET A 204 -49.06 8.11 43.36
C MET A 204 -50.54 8.26 43.74
N GLY A 205 -51.46 8.20 42.77
CA GLY A 205 -52.91 8.25 43.00
C GLY A 205 -53.59 6.88 43.13
N LEU A 206 -52.85 5.77 43.03
CA LEU A 206 -53.41 4.42 43.10
C LEU A 206 -53.41 3.86 44.52
N HIS A 207 -54.43 3.04 44.82
CA HIS A 207 -54.55 2.31 46.08
C HIS A 207 -53.44 1.24 46.22
N PRO A 208 -52.89 0.99 47.43
CA PRO A 208 -51.75 0.09 47.64
C PRO A 208 -51.91 -1.34 47.11
N LEU A 209 -53.10 -1.93 47.14
CA LEU A 209 -53.36 -3.26 46.56
C LEU A 209 -53.28 -3.27 45.03
N ALA A 210 -53.78 -2.21 44.37
CA ALA A 210 -53.65 -2.06 42.92
C ALA A 210 -52.18 -1.81 42.51
N ARG A 211 -51.43 -1.11 43.38
CA ARG A 211 -49.97 -0.94 43.21
C ARG A 211 -49.22 -2.27 43.32
N ALA A 212 -49.56 -3.11 44.28
CA ALA A 212 -48.93 -4.43 44.46
C ALA A 212 -49.20 -5.38 43.28
N LEU A 213 -50.41 -5.34 42.71
CA LEU A 213 -50.75 -6.14 41.54
C LEU A 213 -49.97 -5.70 40.28
N GLY A 214 -49.81 -4.39 40.09
CA GLY A 214 -49.03 -3.83 38.99
C GLY A 214 -47.55 -4.19 39.06
N GLN A 215 -46.95 -4.12 40.26
CA GLN A 215 -45.55 -4.52 40.46
C GLN A 215 -45.30 -5.99 40.11
N ASN A 216 -46.21 -6.88 40.50
CA ASN A 216 -46.08 -8.31 40.21
C ASN A 216 -46.29 -8.63 38.72
N GLN A 217 -47.00 -7.78 38.00
CA GLN A 217 -47.15 -7.90 36.56
C GLN A 217 -45.91 -7.39 35.82
N ASP A 218 -45.34 -6.26 36.24
CA ASP A 218 -44.13 -5.69 35.66
C ASP A 218 -42.89 -6.60 35.82
N THR A 219 -42.79 -7.37 36.92
CA THR A 219 -41.71 -8.36 37.10
C THR A 219 -41.82 -9.51 36.11
N VAL A 220 -43.01 -10.07 35.91
CA VAL A 220 -43.26 -11.15 34.95
C VAL A 220 -42.98 -10.68 33.51
N TRP A 221 -43.36 -9.44 33.17
CA TRP A 221 -43.04 -8.85 31.87
C TRP A 221 -41.53 -8.63 31.69
N ALA A 222 -40.81 -8.17 32.72
CA ALA A 222 -39.37 -7.98 32.67
C ALA A 222 -38.62 -9.30 32.41
N GLU A 223 -38.99 -10.38 33.10
CA GLU A 223 -38.42 -11.72 32.85
C GLU A 223 -38.70 -12.23 31.44
N HIS A 224 -39.88 -11.93 30.88
CA HIS A 224 -40.24 -12.31 29.52
C HIS A 224 -39.39 -11.57 28.49
N VAL A 225 -39.13 -10.28 28.71
CA VAL A 225 -38.26 -9.46 27.86
C VAL A 225 -36.81 -9.91 27.96
N GLU A 226 -36.31 -10.23 29.16
CA GLU A 226 -34.96 -10.78 29.33
C GLU A 226 -34.80 -12.14 28.63
N ARG A 227 -35.80 -13.02 28.73
CA ARG A 227 -35.82 -14.30 28.02
C ARG A 227 -35.82 -14.10 26.49
N ALA A 228 -36.58 -13.12 25.99
CA ALA A 228 -36.60 -12.77 24.57
C ALA A 228 -35.25 -12.18 24.10
N ASN A 229 -34.63 -11.32 24.90
CA ASN A 229 -33.31 -10.75 24.61
C ASN A 229 -32.18 -11.79 24.63
N LEU A 230 -32.30 -12.82 25.49
CA LEU A 230 -31.40 -13.98 25.49
C LEU A 230 -31.59 -14.84 24.23
N ALA A 231 -32.85 -15.11 23.84
CA ALA A 231 -33.14 -15.84 22.61
C ALA A 231 -32.68 -15.09 21.35
N ALA A 232 -32.72 -13.75 21.37
CA ALA A 232 -32.24 -12.88 20.29
C ALA A 232 -30.72 -12.61 20.33
N GLY A 233 -29.99 -13.11 21.33
CA GLY A 233 -28.53 -12.97 21.43
C GLY A 233 -28.03 -11.54 21.74
N ILE A 234 -28.87 -10.67 22.28
CA ILE A 234 -28.56 -9.23 22.50
C ILE A 234 -27.78 -9.00 23.80
N SER A 235 -27.92 -9.89 24.79
CA SER A 235 -27.21 -9.75 26.08
C SER A 235 -25.78 -10.31 26.00
N GLY A 236 -24.86 -9.46 25.54
CA GLY A 236 -23.45 -9.84 25.38
C GLY A 236 -22.47 -8.66 25.35
N SER A 237 -22.74 -7.56 26.04
CA SER A 237 -21.71 -6.51 26.26
C SER A 237 -22.15 -5.51 27.35
N ARG A 238 -22.01 -5.90 28.61
CA ARG A 238 -21.88 -4.94 29.71
C ARG A 238 -20.83 -5.46 30.67
N GLY A 239 -19.56 -5.32 30.29
CA GLY A 239 -18.43 -5.77 31.09
C GLY A 239 -18.20 -4.89 32.32
N PRO A 240 -17.43 -5.41 33.29
CA PRO A 240 -16.53 -4.58 34.04
C PRO A 240 -15.07 -5.04 33.84
N THR A 241 -14.21 -4.04 33.70
CA THR A 241 -12.75 -4.04 33.92
C THR A 241 -11.82 -4.46 32.77
N ALA A 242 -10.93 -3.52 32.46
CA ALA A 242 -9.81 -3.61 31.52
C ALA A 242 -8.66 -4.51 32.02
N ALA A 243 -8.95 -5.70 32.57
CA ALA A 243 -7.93 -6.56 33.19
C ALA A 243 -7.95 -8.04 32.75
N ALA A 244 -8.70 -8.42 31.70
CA ALA A 244 -8.84 -9.83 31.30
C ALA A 244 -8.56 -10.10 29.80
N VAL A 245 -7.73 -9.30 29.14
CA VAL A 245 -7.31 -9.55 27.73
C VAL A 245 -6.03 -10.41 27.64
N ALA A 246 -5.43 -10.81 28.76
CA ALA A 246 -4.12 -11.50 28.73
C ALA A 246 -4.17 -13.03 28.88
N ALA A 247 -5.32 -13.67 29.07
CA ALA A 247 -5.33 -15.11 29.31
C ALA A 247 -6.53 -15.80 28.68
N ARG A 248 -6.21 -16.68 27.72
CA ARG A 248 -7.00 -17.81 27.17
C ARG A 248 -7.40 -17.64 25.71
N HIS A 249 -6.46 -17.99 24.81
CA HIS A 249 -6.76 -18.88 23.69
C HIS A 249 -5.50 -19.69 23.36
N GLY A 250 -5.29 -20.73 24.17
CA GLY A 250 -4.38 -21.83 23.91
C GLY A 250 -5.04 -23.12 24.37
N ALA A 251 -5.05 -24.12 23.49
CA ALA A 251 -5.53 -25.51 23.63
C ALA A 251 -7.07 -25.70 23.69
N ALA A 252 -7.69 -26.20 22.60
CA ALA A 252 -7.91 -27.63 22.27
C ALA A 252 -9.18 -28.16 22.97
N LEU A 253 -10.17 -28.82 22.35
CA LEU A 253 -10.23 -30.03 21.51
C LEU A 253 -11.63 -30.04 20.82
N SER A 254 -11.76 -30.37 19.54
CA SER A 254 -12.06 -31.72 19.00
C SER A 254 -13.33 -32.40 19.51
N THR A 255 -14.34 -32.49 18.65
CA THR A 255 -15.30 -33.60 18.42
C THR A 255 -16.32 -33.10 17.39
N SER A 256 -16.86 -33.81 16.40
CA SER A 256 -16.60 -35.07 15.69
C SER A 256 -17.85 -35.30 14.80
N LEU A 257 -17.70 -36.04 13.70
CA LEU A 257 -18.72 -36.84 12.96
C LEU A 257 -19.27 -36.29 11.63
N SER A 258 -18.53 -36.65 10.56
CA SER A 258 -18.94 -37.52 9.43
C SER A 258 -20.36 -37.48 8.86
N ALA A 259 -20.45 -37.30 7.52
CA ALA A 259 -21.28 -38.12 6.62
C ALA A 259 -20.93 -37.89 5.11
N LEU A 260 -20.56 -38.99 4.44
CA LEU A 260 -20.78 -39.37 3.00
C LEU A 260 -20.10 -38.52 1.89
N SER A 261 -19.11 -39.01 1.11
CA SER A 261 -19.13 -40.08 0.06
C SER A 261 -20.14 -39.76 -1.06
N SER A 262 -19.88 -39.67 -2.36
CA SER A 262 -18.78 -40.01 -3.29
C SER A 262 -19.02 -39.29 -4.63
N SER A 263 -17.98 -39.08 -5.46
CA SER A 263 -17.92 -39.30 -6.93
C SER A 263 -16.74 -38.49 -7.49
N GLU A 264 -15.60 -39.09 -7.82
CA GLU A 264 -15.25 -39.83 -9.05
C GLU A 264 -15.03 -38.95 -10.30
N LEU A 265 -13.98 -39.33 -11.05
CA LEU A 265 -13.40 -38.76 -12.29
C LEU A 265 -12.46 -37.56 -12.01
N ILE A 266 -11.13 -37.71 -12.10
CA ILE A 266 -10.39 -37.80 -13.37
C ILE A 266 -9.10 -38.65 -13.23
N HIS A 267 -8.85 -39.40 -14.29
CA HIS A 267 -7.70 -40.24 -14.65
C HIS A 267 -6.28 -39.77 -14.26
N ARG A 268 -5.54 -40.68 -13.61
CA ARG A 268 -4.41 -41.44 -14.17
C ARG A 268 -3.35 -40.63 -14.97
N SER A 269 -2.29 -40.20 -14.29
CA SER A 269 -0.92 -40.43 -14.78
C SER A 269 -0.03 -40.88 -13.62
N ARG A 270 0.78 -41.88 -13.93
CA ARG A 270 1.66 -42.64 -13.04
C ARG A 270 3.06 -42.19 -13.39
N ASP A 271 3.73 -41.49 -12.48
CA ASP A 271 5.18 -41.23 -12.50
C ASP A 271 5.71 -41.22 -11.04
N PRO A 272 6.96 -41.63 -10.80
CA PRO A 272 7.52 -41.88 -9.45
C PRO A 272 7.78 -40.57 -8.68
N PRO A 273 7.93 -40.62 -7.34
CA PRO A 273 8.10 -39.42 -6.53
C PRO A 273 9.49 -38.84 -6.80
N ALA A 274 9.56 -37.82 -7.65
CA ALA A 274 10.72 -36.93 -7.67
C ALA A 274 10.77 -36.25 -6.30
N GLU A 275 11.82 -36.54 -5.54
CA GLU A 275 12.30 -35.75 -4.42
C GLU A 275 12.11 -34.26 -4.75
N GLY A 276 11.17 -33.61 -4.06
CA GLY A 276 10.86 -32.21 -4.31
C GLY A 276 12.08 -31.37 -3.95
N ASP A 277 12.61 -30.63 -4.92
CA ASP A 277 13.75 -29.73 -4.71
C ASP A 277 13.49 -28.88 -3.44
N PRO A 278 14.35 -28.95 -2.41
CA PRO A 278 14.12 -28.24 -1.13
C PRO A 278 14.09 -26.71 -1.31
N ASP A 279 14.60 -26.22 -2.43
CA ASP A 279 14.56 -24.81 -2.84
C ASP A 279 13.24 -24.40 -3.51
N LEU A 280 12.43 -25.36 -4.01
CA LEU A 280 11.12 -25.12 -4.61
C LEU A 280 9.99 -25.07 -3.57
N ASP A 281 10.17 -25.76 -2.46
CA ASP A 281 9.26 -25.77 -1.31
C ASP A 281 8.87 -24.37 -0.78
N PRO A 282 9.81 -23.42 -0.57
CA PRO A 282 9.45 -22.06 -0.16
C PRO A 282 8.63 -21.33 -1.22
N LEU A 283 8.92 -21.54 -2.51
CA LEU A 283 8.17 -20.95 -3.63
C LEU A 283 6.75 -21.52 -3.71
N LEU A 284 6.59 -22.84 -3.56
CA LEU A 284 5.29 -23.50 -3.53
C LEU A 284 4.47 -23.08 -2.32
N LYS A 285 5.09 -22.91 -1.14
CA LYS A 285 4.44 -22.36 0.05
C LYS A 285 3.99 -20.91 -0.17
N GLN A 286 4.85 -20.08 -0.78
CA GLN A 286 4.50 -18.70 -1.12
C GLN A 286 3.35 -18.65 -2.11
N LEU A 287 3.36 -19.47 -3.16
CA LEU A 287 2.30 -19.53 -4.16
C LEU A 287 0.99 -20.03 -3.56
N ARG A 288 1.02 -21.07 -2.72
CA ARG A 288 -0.16 -21.54 -1.97
C ARG A 288 -0.70 -20.46 -1.03
N SER A 289 0.17 -19.74 -0.31
CA SER A 289 -0.25 -18.63 0.56
C SER A 289 -0.89 -17.49 -0.23
N HIS A 290 -0.37 -17.20 -1.42
CA HIS A 290 -0.91 -16.16 -2.30
C HIS A 290 -2.26 -16.58 -2.89
N LEU A 291 -2.39 -17.82 -3.37
CA LEU A 291 -3.66 -18.35 -3.87
C LEU A 291 -4.72 -18.40 -2.76
N LEU A 292 -4.36 -18.79 -1.53
CA LEU A 292 -5.27 -18.75 -0.39
C LEU A 292 -5.70 -17.32 -0.04
N SER A 293 -4.78 -16.35 -0.12
CA SER A 293 -5.11 -14.93 0.07
C SER A 293 -6.03 -14.40 -1.03
N MET A 294 -5.78 -14.75 -2.29
CA MET A 294 -6.67 -14.43 -3.40
C MET A 294 -8.05 -15.07 -3.21
N GLN A 295 -8.10 -16.34 -2.84
CA GLN A 295 -9.33 -17.07 -2.59
C GLN A 295 -10.14 -16.42 -1.45
N ASN A 296 -9.48 -16.02 -0.38
CA ASN A 296 -10.13 -15.35 0.74
C ASN A 296 -10.64 -13.95 0.35
N ASN A 297 -9.89 -13.21 -0.47
CA ASN A 297 -10.32 -11.93 -1.02
C ASN A 297 -11.53 -12.09 -1.96
N THR A 298 -11.55 -13.14 -2.79
CA THR A 298 -12.69 -13.44 -3.68
C THR A 298 -13.89 -14.02 -2.94
N ARG A 299 -13.71 -14.60 -1.76
CA ARG A 299 -14.80 -15.16 -0.94
C ARG A 299 -15.85 -14.10 -0.57
N ASN A 300 -15.44 -12.85 -0.40
CA ASN A 300 -16.35 -11.73 -0.12
C ASN A 300 -17.21 -11.33 -1.33
N LEU A 301 -16.85 -11.78 -2.55
CA LEU A 301 -17.63 -11.55 -3.77
C LEU A 301 -18.64 -12.66 -4.03
N ASN A 302 -18.51 -13.84 -3.41
CA ASN A 302 -19.48 -14.92 -3.51
C ASN A 302 -20.93 -14.49 -3.16
N PRO A 303 -21.21 -13.71 -2.10
CA PRO A 303 -22.58 -13.25 -1.85
C PRO A 303 -23.11 -12.30 -2.94
N VAL A 304 -22.22 -11.54 -3.60
CA VAL A 304 -22.61 -10.67 -4.72
C VAL A 304 -22.95 -11.51 -5.95
N MET A 305 -22.16 -12.54 -6.26
CA MET A 305 -22.45 -13.49 -7.32
C MET A 305 -23.77 -14.21 -7.07
N ALA A 306 -24.00 -14.68 -5.83
CA ALA A 306 -25.27 -15.31 -5.44
C ALA A 306 -26.47 -14.35 -5.58
N ALA A 307 -26.33 -13.09 -5.17
CA ALA A 307 -27.38 -12.08 -5.34
C ALA A 307 -27.61 -11.72 -6.82
N MET A 308 -26.57 -11.75 -7.66
CA MET A 308 -26.72 -11.57 -9.11
C MET A 308 -27.43 -12.75 -9.76
N ASP A 309 -27.12 -13.97 -9.35
CA ASP A 309 -27.81 -15.18 -9.83
C ASP A 309 -29.28 -15.20 -9.35
N GLU A 310 -29.56 -14.75 -8.13
CA GLU A 310 -30.92 -14.55 -7.64
C GLU A 310 -31.66 -13.45 -8.42
N ALA A 311 -31.01 -12.31 -8.70
CA ALA A 311 -31.58 -11.26 -9.54
C ALA A 311 -31.84 -11.76 -10.98
N ARG A 312 -30.96 -12.58 -11.53
CA ARG A 312 -31.13 -13.19 -12.85
C ARG A 312 -32.31 -14.15 -12.86
N THR A 313 -32.38 -15.07 -11.91
CA THR A 313 -33.48 -16.05 -11.83
C THR A 313 -34.83 -15.38 -11.57
N THR A 314 -34.87 -14.31 -10.78
CA THR A 314 -36.09 -13.52 -10.57
C THR A 314 -36.53 -12.77 -11.83
N LEU A 315 -35.58 -12.20 -12.59
CA LEU A 315 -35.87 -11.58 -13.89
C LEU A 315 -36.31 -12.61 -14.93
N ASP A 316 -35.67 -13.78 -15.01
CA ASP A 316 -36.07 -14.86 -15.90
C ASP A 316 -37.49 -15.35 -15.56
N ARG A 317 -37.80 -15.50 -14.27
CA ARG A 317 -39.14 -15.86 -13.81
C ARG A 317 -40.18 -14.79 -14.10
N PHE A 318 -39.82 -13.52 -13.96
CA PHE A 318 -40.68 -12.40 -14.33
C PHE A 318 -40.94 -12.41 -15.84
N ALA A 319 -39.89 -12.56 -16.65
CA ALA A 319 -39.98 -12.56 -18.10
C ALA A 319 -40.90 -13.68 -18.63
N ILE A 320 -40.80 -14.88 -18.06
CA ILE A 320 -41.69 -16.01 -18.39
C ILE A 320 -43.14 -15.75 -17.92
N GLY A 321 -43.33 -15.03 -16.82
CA GLY A 321 -44.65 -14.75 -16.26
C GLY A 321 -45.39 -13.58 -16.92
N THR A 322 -44.66 -12.64 -17.55
CA THR A 322 -45.26 -11.39 -18.08
C THR A 322 -45.25 -11.27 -19.59
N PHE A 323 -44.43 -12.03 -20.32
CA PHE A 323 -44.33 -11.92 -21.77
C PHE A 323 -44.76 -13.22 -22.44
N ASP A 324 -45.65 -13.11 -23.44
CA ASP A 324 -45.96 -14.21 -24.36
C ASP A 324 -44.72 -14.59 -25.20
N ASP A 325 -44.65 -15.81 -25.72
CA ASP A 325 -43.50 -16.35 -26.47
C ASP A 325 -43.03 -15.44 -27.63
N GLU A 326 -43.93 -14.68 -28.25
CA GLU A 326 -43.60 -13.69 -29.29
C GLU A 326 -42.93 -12.42 -28.73
N GLY A 327 -43.26 -12.02 -27.50
CA GLY A 327 -42.67 -10.88 -26.81
C GLY A 327 -41.24 -11.16 -26.35
N LEU A 328 -40.98 -12.39 -25.87
CA LEU A 328 -39.64 -12.85 -25.48
C LEU A 328 -38.68 -12.90 -26.68
N ARG A 329 -39.14 -13.38 -27.84
CA ARG A 329 -38.33 -13.41 -29.08
C ARG A 329 -37.91 -12.01 -29.53
N ARG A 330 -38.84 -11.05 -29.52
CA ARG A 330 -38.54 -9.64 -29.88
C ARG A 330 -37.57 -8.96 -28.91
N LEU A 331 -37.62 -9.28 -27.62
CA LEU A 331 -36.78 -8.66 -26.59
C LEU A 331 -35.37 -9.27 -26.52
N CYS A 332 -35.23 -10.56 -26.81
CA CYS A 332 -33.94 -11.25 -26.89
C CYS A 332 -33.25 -11.10 -28.26
N GLY A 333 -33.88 -10.47 -29.25
CA GLY A 333 -33.28 -10.20 -30.56
C GLY A 333 -33.04 -11.46 -31.40
N LEU A 334 -33.95 -12.45 -31.30
CA LEU A 334 -34.01 -13.63 -32.17
C LEU A 334 -35.28 -13.60 -33.01
#